data_AF-A0A1V5RQY6-F1
#
_entry.id   AF-A0A1V5RQY6-F1
#
_cell.length_a   1.000
_cell.length_b   1.000
_cell.length_c   1.000
_cell.angle_alpha   90.00
_cell.angle_beta   90.00
_cell.angle_gamma   90.00
#
_symmetry.space_group_name_H-M   'P 1'
#
loop_
_entity.id
_entity.type
_entity.pdbx_description
1 polymer ?
#
loop_
_entity_poly.entity_id
_entity_poly.type
_entity_poly.pdbx_seq_one_letter_code
_entity_poly.pdbx_strand_id
1 'polypeptide(L)'
;MKQHCRQEKKTFWQYFRQNWVLYVMLIPGLFFLFIYKFLPLYGTLIAFKDYNIFTGNNPLDAIAKSPWVGFEHFRRLFSSDQFFKVLKNTLVINGMKILWLFPVPIITAILLNEIKAKTYKAITQTVIYVPYFFSWVVIFGIFYSLFGSYGIVNTIITKTGGESGYFGPTEPPFREN
;
A
#
# COMPACT_ATOMS: atom_id res chain seq x y z
N MET A 1 7.17 58.55 5.69
CA MET A 1 7.04 58.50 4.21
C MET A 1 6.43 57.16 3.81
N LYS A 2 5.13 57.13 3.49
CA LYS A 2 4.40 55.93 3.06
C LYS A 2 4.63 55.70 1.57
N GLN A 3 5.43 54.70 1.20
CA GLN A 3 5.40 54.16 -0.16
C GLN A 3 4.42 52.98 -0.16
N HIS A 4 3.19 53.25 -0.56
CA HIS A 4 2.28 52.19 -0.98
C HIS A 4 2.85 51.60 -2.29
N CYS A 5 3.39 50.39 -2.23
CA CYS A 5 3.62 49.57 -3.41
C CYS A 5 2.30 49.44 -4.18
N ARG A 6 2.17 50.20 -5.27
CA ARG A 6 1.05 50.09 -6.21
C ARG A 6 1.23 48.77 -6.95
N GLN A 7 0.59 47.73 -6.44
CA GLN A 7 0.45 46.45 -7.13
C GLN A 7 -0.41 46.70 -8.38
N GLU A 8 0.24 46.97 -9.52
CA GLU A 8 -0.46 46.97 -10.80
C GLU A 8 -1.06 45.57 -11.00
N LYS A 9 -2.39 45.49 -11.10
CA LYS A 9 -3.10 44.25 -11.40
C LYS A 9 -2.70 43.80 -12.81
N LYS A 10 -1.61 43.03 -12.92
CA LYS A 10 -1.25 42.37 -14.18
C LYS A 10 -2.43 41.50 -14.62
N THR A 11 -2.90 41.72 -15.84
CA THR A 11 -4.00 40.94 -16.43
C THR A 11 -3.60 39.46 -16.47
N PHE A 12 -4.53 38.55 -16.19
CA PHE A 12 -4.32 37.09 -16.19
C PHE A 12 -3.50 36.59 -17.40
N TRP A 13 -3.77 37.17 -18.57
CA TRP A 13 -3.05 36.90 -19.83
C TRP A 13 -1.57 37.31 -19.82
N GLN A 14 -1.21 38.43 -19.21
CA GLN A 14 0.20 38.84 -19.06
C GLN A 14 0.93 37.92 -18.09
N TYR A 15 0.25 37.43 -17.05
CA TYR A 15 0.83 36.46 -16.10
C TYR A 15 1.05 35.09 -16.74
N PHE A 16 0.11 34.62 -17.57
CA PHE A 16 0.24 33.34 -18.28
C PHE A 16 1.38 33.37 -19.31
N ARG A 17 1.50 34.45 -20.08
CA ARG A 17 2.60 34.62 -21.05
C ARG A 17 3.97 34.77 -20.39
N GLN A 18 4.03 35.44 -19.24
CA GLN A 18 5.29 35.60 -18.48
C GLN A 18 5.78 34.27 -17.88
N ASN A 19 4.87 33.34 -17.56
CA ASN A 19 5.18 32.08 -16.88
C ASN A 19 4.98 30.83 -17.77
N TRP A 20 4.94 30.97 -19.10
CA TRP A 20 4.60 29.87 -20.01
C TRP A 20 5.51 28.63 -19.83
N VAL A 21 6.79 28.84 -19.51
CA VAL A 21 7.77 27.77 -19.26
C VAL A 21 7.36 26.90 -18.05
N LEU A 22 6.83 27.51 -16.98
CA LEU A 22 6.35 26.78 -15.81
C LEU A 22 5.16 25.88 -16.17
N TYR A 23 4.25 26.37 -17.01
CA TYR A 23 3.13 25.56 -17.49
C TYR A 23 3.59 24.41 -18.38
N VAL A 24 4.57 24.63 -19.27
CA VAL A 24 5.11 23.56 -20.11
C VAL A 24 5.81 22.47 -19.29
N MET A 25 6.56 22.84 -18.25
CA MET A 25 7.16 21.85 -17.33
C MET A 25 6.11 21.08 -16.51
N LEU A 26 4.94 21.68 -16.27
CA LEU A 26 3.83 21.07 -15.55
C LEU A 26 3.03 20.08 -16.43
N ILE A 27 2.93 20.33 -17.74
CA ILE A 27 2.19 19.48 -18.70
C ILE A 27 2.59 17.99 -18.61
N PRO A 28 3.87 17.57 -18.65
CA PRO A 28 4.20 16.14 -18.58
C PRO A 28 3.81 15.49 -17.24
N GLY A 29 3.90 16.23 -16.13
CA GLY A 29 3.47 15.76 -14.82
C GLY A 29 1.96 15.57 -14.73
N LEU A 30 1.19 16.54 -15.26
CA LEU A 30 -0.27 16.42 -15.37
C LEU A 30 -0.67 15.28 -16.31
N PHE A 31 -0.04 15.18 -17.47
CA PHE A 31 -0.33 14.14 -18.45
C PHE A 31 -0.12 12.75 -17.87
N PHE A 32 1.01 12.53 -17.18
CA PHE A 32 1.27 11.31 -16.44
C PHE A 32 0.18 11.03 -15.39
N LEU A 33 -0.18 12.04 -14.60
CA LEU A 33 -1.21 11.91 -13.56
C LEU A 33 -2.59 11.58 -14.15
N PHE A 34 -2.98 12.18 -15.27
CA PHE A 34 -4.25 11.87 -15.93
C PHE A 34 -4.30 10.44 -16.45
N ILE A 35 -3.25 10.00 -17.16
CA ILE A 35 -3.21 8.66 -17.75
C ILE A 35 -3.08 7.57 -16.69
N TYR A 36 -2.21 7.74 -15.71
CA TYR A 36 -1.91 6.66 -14.77
C TYR A 36 -2.74 6.70 -13.49
N LYS A 37 -3.33 7.85 -13.11
CA LYS A 37 -4.19 7.93 -11.91
C LYS A 37 -5.66 8.16 -12.23
N PHE A 38 -6.00 9.05 -13.16
CA PHE A 38 -7.41 9.32 -13.47
C PHE A 38 -8.03 8.27 -14.38
N LEU A 39 -7.29 7.76 -15.37
CA LEU A 39 -7.83 6.75 -16.28
C LEU A 39 -8.24 5.44 -15.55
N PRO A 40 -7.43 4.89 -14.61
CA PRO A 40 -7.86 3.70 -13.86
C PRO A 40 -9.08 3.94 -12.96
N LEU A 41 -9.34 5.18 -12.51
CA LEU A 41 -10.54 5.49 -11.72
C LEU A 41 -11.83 5.28 -12.53
N TYR A 42 -11.79 5.37 -13.86
CA TYR A 42 -12.92 4.98 -14.70
C TYR A 42 -13.32 3.51 -14.49
N GLY A 43 -12.37 2.65 -14.16
CA GLY A 43 -12.60 1.24 -13.84
C GLY A 43 -13.47 1.01 -12.60
N THR A 44 -13.64 2.02 -11.73
CA THR A 44 -14.53 1.90 -10.55
C THR A 44 -15.99 1.67 -10.93
N LEU A 45 -16.38 2.01 -12.16
CA LEU A 45 -17.71 1.72 -12.71
C LEU A 45 -18.01 0.21 -12.81
N ILE A 46 -16.98 -0.65 -12.86
CA ILE A 46 -17.13 -2.11 -12.86
C ILE A 46 -17.89 -2.59 -11.61
N ALA A 47 -17.76 -1.89 -10.48
CA ALA A 47 -18.48 -2.26 -9.26
C ALA A 47 -20.02 -2.21 -9.41
N PHE A 48 -20.53 -1.49 -10.42
CA PHE A 48 -21.96 -1.33 -10.69
C PHE A 48 -22.44 -2.05 -11.95
N LYS A 49 -21.53 -2.74 -12.66
CA LYS A 49 -21.80 -3.41 -13.93
C LYS A 49 -21.49 -4.89 -13.83
N ASP A 50 -22.21 -5.71 -14.59
CA ASP A 50 -21.83 -7.12 -14.76
C ASP A 50 -20.73 -7.20 -15.82
N TYR A 51 -19.51 -6.92 -15.39
CA TYR A 51 -18.37 -6.75 -16.27
C TYR A 51 -17.90 -8.08 -16.85
N ASN A 52 -17.97 -8.18 -18.18
CA ASN A 52 -17.42 -9.30 -18.92
C ASN A 52 -16.30 -8.84 -19.86
N ILE A 53 -15.09 -9.38 -19.63
CA ILE A 53 -13.88 -9.06 -20.39
C ILE A 53 -14.00 -9.39 -21.89
N PHE A 54 -14.88 -10.32 -22.27
CA PHE A 54 -15.07 -10.77 -23.65
C PHE A 54 -16.08 -9.93 -24.45
N THR A 55 -16.78 -8.99 -23.81
CA THR A 55 -17.85 -8.20 -24.44
C THR A 55 -17.33 -7.00 -25.26
N GLY A 56 -16.03 -6.68 -25.16
CA GLY A 56 -15.43 -5.54 -25.87
C GLY A 56 -14.05 -5.86 -26.45
N ASN A 57 -13.61 -5.02 -27.39
CA ASN A 57 -12.30 -5.17 -28.03
C ASN A 57 -11.14 -4.63 -27.16
N ASN A 58 -11.47 -3.80 -26.16
CA ASN A 58 -10.54 -3.19 -25.22
C ASN A 58 -11.20 -3.08 -23.83
N PRO A 59 -10.43 -2.97 -22.73
CA PRO A 59 -10.98 -2.90 -21.37
C PRO A 59 -11.99 -1.75 -21.16
N LEU A 60 -11.73 -0.58 -21.76
CA LEU A 60 -12.63 0.58 -21.65
C LEU A 60 -13.97 0.34 -22.37
N ASP A 61 -13.94 -0.33 -23.52
CA ASP A 61 -15.12 -0.69 -24.31
C ASP A 61 -15.93 -1.80 -23.64
N ALA A 62 -15.24 -2.78 -23.03
CA ALA A 62 -15.87 -3.82 -22.23
C ALA A 62 -16.63 -3.22 -21.03
N ILE A 63 -16.06 -2.23 -20.32
CA ILE A 63 -16.76 -1.52 -19.24
C ILE A 63 -17.98 -0.75 -19.79
N ALA A 64 -17.84 -0.10 -20.94
CA ALA A 64 -18.93 0.68 -21.53
C ALA A 64 -20.13 -0.21 -21.94
N LYS A 65 -19.88 -1.35 -22.60
CA LYS A 65 -20.89 -2.27 -23.12
C LYS A 65 -21.50 -3.20 -22.06
N SER A 66 -20.81 -3.43 -20.95
CA SER A 66 -21.31 -4.30 -19.87
C SER A 66 -22.62 -3.76 -19.27
N PRO A 67 -23.61 -4.63 -18.99
CA PRO A 67 -24.91 -4.21 -18.49
C PRO A 67 -24.81 -3.66 -17.06
N TRP A 68 -25.65 -2.68 -16.75
CA TRP A 68 -25.69 -2.03 -15.45
C TRP A 68 -26.54 -2.84 -14.46
N VAL A 69 -25.92 -3.34 -13.40
CA VAL A 69 -26.57 -4.14 -12.35
C VAL A 69 -26.75 -3.39 -11.02
N GLY A 70 -26.30 -2.14 -10.96
CA GLY A 70 -26.47 -1.28 -9.80
C GLY A 70 -25.74 -1.83 -8.57
N PHE A 71 -26.48 -2.13 -7.50
CA PHE A 71 -25.91 -2.56 -6.21
C PHE A 71 -25.87 -4.08 -5.98
N GLU A 72 -26.11 -4.88 -7.02
CA GLU A 72 -26.15 -6.34 -6.88
C GLU A 72 -24.86 -6.92 -6.28
N HIS A 73 -23.69 -6.53 -6.81
CA HIS A 73 -22.38 -6.95 -6.30
C HIS A 73 -22.17 -6.57 -4.84
N PHE A 74 -22.60 -5.37 -4.44
CA PHE A 74 -22.52 -4.91 -3.07
C PHE A 74 -23.41 -5.74 -2.14
N ARG A 75 -24.66 -6.04 -2.54
CA ARG A 75 -25.56 -6.91 -1.77
C ARG A 75 -24.95 -8.29 -1.56
N ARG A 76 -24.40 -8.89 -2.62
CA ARG A 76 -23.71 -10.18 -2.54
C ARG A 76 -22.52 -10.14 -1.58
N LEU A 77 -21.70 -9.09 -1.67
CA LEU A 77 -20.53 -8.89 -0.83
C LEU A 77 -20.91 -8.71 0.66
N PHE A 78 -21.93 -7.91 0.97
CA PHE A 78 -22.42 -7.73 2.33
C PHE A 78 -23.24 -8.92 2.86
N SER A 79 -23.75 -9.80 2.00
CA SER A 79 -24.41 -11.04 2.43
C SER A 79 -23.43 -12.17 2.80
N SER A 80 -22.13 -11.99 2.51
CA SER A 80 -21.11 -13.01 2.77
C SER A 80 -20.50 -12.88 4.16
N ASP A 81 -20.58 -13.93 4.97
CA ASP A 81 -19.90 -14.02 6.27
C ASP A 81 -18.37 -13.87 6.14
N GLN A 82 -17.80 -14.30 5.00
CA GLN A 82 -16.36 -14.18 4.76
C GLN A 82 -15.94 -12.70 4.66
N PHE A 83 -16.78 -11.84 4.07
CA PHE A 83 -16.49 -10.42 3.95
C PHE A 83 -16.33 -9.79 5.34
N PHE A 84 -17.27 -10.03 6.26
CA PHE A 84 -17.19 -9.48 7.61
C PHE A 84 -16.01 -10.04 8.42
N LYS A 85 -15.68 -11.33 8.25
CA LYS A 85 -14.48 -11.92 8.86
C LYS A 85 -13.21 -11.20 8.39
N VAL A 86 -13.04 -11.04 7.07
CA VAL A 86 -11.88 -10.36 6.50
C VAL A 86 -11.86 -8.89 6.91
N LEU A 87 -12.99 -8.18 6.84
CA LEU A 87 -13.09 -6.77 7.25
C LEU A 87 -12.68 -6.58 8.71
N LYS A 88 -13.21 -7.39 9.63
CA LYS A 88 -12.86 -7.35 11.05
C LYS A 88 -11.36 -7.62 11.24
N ASN A 89 -10.82 -8.63 10.58
CA ASN A 89 -9.39 -8.95 10.68
C ASN A 89 -8.52 -7.81 10.16
N THR A 90 -8.87 -7.21 9.02
CA THR A 90 -8.16 -6.05 8.47
C THR A 90 -8.21 -4.86 9.42
N LEU A 91 -9.37 -4.57 10.01
CA LEU A 91 -9.52 -3.49 10.98
C LEU A 91 -8.71 -3.74 12.26
N VAL A 92 -8.74 -4.96 12.78
CA VAL A 92 -7.95 -5.36 13.96
C VAL A 92 -6.46 -5.25 13.68
N ILE A 93 -5.99 -5.80 12.55
CA ILE A 93 -4.57 -5.71 12.14
C ILE A 93 -4.15 -4.25 11.98
N ASN A 94 -4.95 -3.42 11.31
CA ASN A 94 -4.62 -2.01 11.13
C ASN A 94 -4.68 -1.22 12.44
N GLY A 95 -5.60 -1.55 13.34
CA GLY A 95 -5.64 -0.99 14.70
C GLY A 95 -4.38 -1.35 15.49
N MET A 96 -3.97 -2.62 15.47
CA MET A 96 -2.71 -3.07 16.07
C MET A 96 -1.50 -2.39 15.44
N LYS A 97 -1.47 -2.22 14.11
CA LYS A 97 -0.41 -1.47 13.44
C LYS A 97 -0.34 -0.04 13.95
N ILE A 98 -1.46 0.66 14.07
CA ILE A 98 -1.43 2.03 14.62
C ILE A 98 -0.90 2.01 16.05
N LEU A 99 -1.39 1.11 16.90
CA LEU A 99 -0.97 1.05 18.30
C LEU A 99 0.52 0.72 18.48
N TRP A 100 1.11 -0.11 17.61
CA TRP A 100 2.51 -0.55 17.76
C TRP A 100 3.48 0.14 16.80
N LEU A 101 3.16 0.28 15.51
CA LEU A 101 4.05 0.95 14.53
C LEU A 101 4.10 2.46 14.70
N PHE A 102 3.11 3.10 15.33
CA PHE A 102 3.19 4.55 15.58
C PHE A 102 4.16 4.92 16.72
N PRO A 103 4.10 4.32 17.92
CA PRO A 103 5.00 4.70 19.01
C PRO A 103 6.43 4.18 18.82
N VAL A 104 6.63 3.04 18.15
CA VAL A 104 7.97 2.45 17.99
C VAL A 104 8.99 3.40 17.35
N PRO A 105 8.70 4.09 16.21
CA PRO A 105 9.60 5.09 15.65
C PRO A 105 9.88 6.27 16.57
N ILE A 106 8.91 6.70 17.38
CA ILE A 106 9.07 7.81 18.33
C ILE A 106 10.03 7.40 19.44
N ILE A 107 9.80 6.24 20.06
CA ILE A 107 10.67 5.69 21.09
C ILE A 107 12.08 5.50 20.54
N THR A 108 12.20 4.92 19.35
CA THR A 108 13.48 4.71 18.68
C THR A 108 14.21 6.04 18.41
N ALA A 109 13.49 7.09 17.98
CA ALA A 109 14.08 8.41 17.77
C ALA A 109 14.60 9.04 19.07
N ILE A 110 13.86 8.89 20.17
CA ILE A 110 14.28 9.38 21.51
C ILE A 110 15.52 8.62 21.97
N LEU A 111 15.51 7.29 21.90
CA LEU A 111 16.66 6.45 22.29
C LEU A 111 17.91 6.79 21.47
N LEU A 112 17.76 6.98 20.16
CA LEU A 112 18.86 7.39 19.28
C LEU A 112 19.36 8.81 19.57
N ASN A 113 18.50 9.69 20.10
CA ASN A 113 18.90 11.03 20.49
C ASN A 113 19.75 11.04 21.76
N GLU A 114 19.54 10.09 22.66
CA GLU A 114 20.28 9.97 23.91
C GLU A 114 21.73 9.45 23.74
N ILE A 115 22.03 8.83 22.59
CA ILE A 115 23.38 8.36 22.26
C ILE A 115 24.32 9.54 22.02
N LYS A 116 25.19 9.83 22.99
CA LYS A 116 26.19 10.91 22.93
C LYS A 116 27.28 10.67 21.87
N ALA A 117 27.67 9.41 21.70
CA ALA A 117 28.77 9.04 20.81
C ALA A 117 28.30 8.90 19.36
N LYS A 118 28.78 9.79 18.49
CA LYS A 118 28.34 9.91 17.09
C LYS A 118 28.51 8.61 16.28
N THR A 119 29.60 7.86 16.50
CA THR A 119 29.86 6.60 15.79
C THR A 119 28.84 5.52 16.15
N TYR A 120 28.54 5.35 17.45
CA TYR A 120 27.54 4.38 17.89
C TYR A 120 26.14 4.72 17.38
N LYS A 121 25.77 6.01 17.41
CA LYS A 121 24.50 6.48 16.84
C LYS A 121 24.35 6.11 15.36
N ALA A 122 25.40 6.33 14.57
CA ALA A 122 25.40 6.03 13.13
C ALA A 122 25.29 4.52 12.84
N ILE A 123 25.97 3.68 13.63
CA ILE A 123 25.90 2.22 13.49
C ILE A 123 24.49 1.72 13.85
N THR A 124 23.95 2.13 15.00
CA THR A 124 22.61 1.72 15.44
C THR A 124 21.54 2.14 14.44
N GLN A 125 21.63 3.35 13.89
CA GLN A 125 20.73 3.78 12.81
C GLN A 125 20.82 2.85 11.61
N THR A 126 22.03 2.58 11.13
CA THR A 126 22.24 1.67 9.99
C THR A 126 21.56 0.33 10.22
N VAL A 127 21.82 -0.32 11.37
CA VAL A 127 21.23 -1.62 11.74
C VAL A 127 19.71 -1.57 11.77
N ILE A 128 19.11 -0.53 12.35
CA ILE A 128 17.65 -0.36 12.42
C ILE A 128 17.03 -0.13 11.03
N TYR A 129 17.75 0.53 10.12
CA TYR A 129 17.28 0.78 8.76
C TYR A 129 17.53 -0.39 7.80
N VAL A 130 18.48 -1.29 8.08
CA VAL A 130 18.77 -2.48 7.24
C VAL A 130 17.50 -3.25 6.82
N PRO A 131 16.56 -3.57 7.72
CA PRO A 131 15.33 -4.30 7.38
C PRO A 131 14.50 -3.66 6.26
N TYR A 132 14.49 -2.33 6.18
CA TYR A 132 13.70 -1.58 5.19
C TYR A 132 14.23 -1.76 3.76
N PHE A 133 15.51 -2.13 3.61
CA PHE A 133 16.10 -2.38 2.29
C PHE A 133 15.70 -3.73 1.70
N PHE A 134 15.22 -4.67 2.51
CA PHE A 134 14.74 -5.96 2.00
C PHE A 134 13.35 -5.83 1.41
N SER A 135 13.11 -6.49 0.27
CA SER A 135 11.77 -6.58 -0.30
C SER A 135 10.87 -7.48 0.55
N TRP A 136 9.57 -7.22 0.54
CA TRP A 136 8.59 -8.05 1.25
C TRP A 136 8.70 -9.53 0.84
N VAL A 137 8.95 -9.83 -0.43
CA VAL A 137 9.10 -11.20 -0.94
C VAL A 137 10.31 -11.92 -0.32
N VAL A 138 11.45 -11.23 -0.20
CA VAL A 138 12.65 -11.80 0.43
C VAL A 138 12.41 -12.07 1.91
N ILE A 139 11.76 -11.13 2.61
CA ILE A 139 11.39 -11.30 4.02
C ILE A 139 10.51 -12.55 4.18
N PHE A 140 9.47 -12.71 3.38
CA PHE A 140 8.63 -13.92 3.43
C PHE A 140 9.43 -15.20 3.18
N GLY A 141 10.37 -15.20 2.24
CA GLY A 141 11.25 -16.36 1.99
C GLY A 141 12.12 -16.72 3.20
N ILE A 142 12.71 -15.72 3.87
CA ILE A 142 13.50 -15.92 5.09
C ILE A 142 12.61 -16.47 6.21
N PHE A 143 11.43 -15.88 6.42
CA PHE A 143 10.48 -16.38 7.42
C PHE A 143 10.05 -17.81 7.12
N TYR A 144 9.72 -18.14 5.88
CA TYR A 144 9.36 -19.51 5.49
C TYR A 144 10.52 -20.49 5.70
N SER A 145 11.76 -20.08 5.39
CA SER A 145 12.94 -20.91 5.63
C SER A 145 13.21 -21.15 7.12
N LEU A 146 12.95 -20.16 7.98
CA LEU A 146 13.15 -20.26 9.43
C LEU A 146 12.04 -21.04 10.14
N PHE A 147 10.78 -20.81 9.75
CA PHE A 147 9.58 -21.35 10.41
C PHE A 147 8.92 -22.52 9.65
N GLY A 148 9.43 -22.92 8.49
CA GLY A 148 8.96 -24.09 7.75
C GLY A 148 9.23 -25.41 8.50
N SER A 149 8.71 -26.52 7.97
CA SER A 149 8.81 -27.85 8.62
C SER A 149 10.25 -28.28 8.94
N TYR A 150 11.21 -27.93 8.08
CA TYR A 150 12.63 -28.22 8.27
C TYR A 150 13.43 -26.99 8.72
N GLY A 151 12.73 -25.95 9.16
CA GLY A 151 13.34 -24.69 9.57
C GLY A 151 14.17 -24.85 10.84
N ILE A 152 15.11 -23.92 11.03
CA ILE A 152 15.98 -23.87 12.20
C ILE A 152 15.14 -23.77 13.48
N VAL A 153 14.04 -23.02 13.45
CA VAL A 153 13.15 -22.85 14.61
C VAL A 153 12.53 -24.19 15.02
N ASN A 154 12.00 -24.95 14.07
CA ASN A 154 11.39 -26.25 14.35
C ASN A 154 12.43 -27.29 14.81
N THR A 155 13.64 -27.23 14.24
CA THR A 155 14.77 -28.07 14.66
C THR A 155 15.19 -27.77 16.10
N ILE A 156 15.11 -26.51 16.56
CA ILE A 156 15.40 -26.15 17.95
C ILE A 156 14.29 -26.65 18.88
N ILE A 157 13.02 -26.46 18.51
CA ILE A 157 11.86 -26.90 19.31
C ILE A 157 11.86 -28.42 19.53
N THR A 158 12.10 -29.18 18.48
CA THR A 158 12.21 -30.65 18.56
C THR A 158 13.39 -31.11 19.41
N LYS A 159 14.52 -30.39 19.37
CA LYS A 159 15.68 -30.66 20.23
C LYS A 159 15.42 -30.34 21.70
N THR A 160 14.55 -29.39 22.02
CA THR A 160 14.16 -29.06 23.40
C THR A 160 12.96 -29.87 23.91
N GLY A 161 12.55 -30.92 23.19
CA GLY A 161 11.49 -31.84 23.61
C GLY A 161 10.05 -31.37 23.30
N GLY A 162 9.89 -30.34 22.47
CA GLY A 162 8.58 -29.90 21.98
C GLY A 162 8.15 -30.65 20.71
N GLU A 163 6.84 -30.70 20.45
CA GLU A 163 6.31 -31.25 19.20
C GLU A 163 6.59 -30.30 18.02
N SER A 164 6.95 -30.88 16.88
CA SER A 164 7.19 -30.14 15.65
C SER A 164 5.88 -29.56 15.10
N GLY A 165 5.62 -28.28 15.35
CA GLY A 165 4.52 -27.55 14.73
C GLY A 165 4.87 -27.11 13.31
N TYR A 166 4.03 -27.42 12.33
CA TYR A 166 4.09 -26.77 11.03
C TYR A 166 3.54 -25.35 11.15
N PHE A 167 4.42 -24.34 11.08
CA PHE A 167 4.05 -22.92 11.18
C PHE A 167 3.86 -22.22 9.82
N GLY A 168 3.85 -22.99 8.72
CA GLY A 168 3.56 -22.48 7.39
C GLY A 168 2.05 -22.32 7.14
N PRO A 169 1.64 -21.68 6.03
CA PRO A 169 0.25 -21.68 5.59
C PRO A 169 -0.22 -23.14 5.44
N THR A 170 -1.17 -23.57 6.27
CA THR A 170 -1.79 -24.88 6.10
C THR A 170 -2.61 -24.82 4.81
N GLU A 171 -2.14 -25.43 3.74
CA GLU A 171 -2.98 -25.67 2.57
C GLU A 171 -4.19 -26.50 3.06
N PRO A 172 -5.43 -26.02 2.88
CA PRO A 172 -6.57 -26.88 3.11
C PRO A 172 -6.43 -28.06 2.13
N PRO A 173 -6.71 -29.31 2.55
CA PRO A 173 -6.67 -30.43 1.62
C PRO A 173 -7.55 -30.08 0.43
N PHE A 174 -6.98 -30.11 -0.77
CA PHE A 174 -7.72 -29.93 -2.01
C PHE A 174 -8.90 -30.90 -1.95
N ARG A 175 -10.11 -30.37 -1.71
CA ARG A 175 -11.33 -31.15 -1.84
C ARG A 175 -11.58 -31.26 -3.33
N GLU A 176 -10.96 -32.25 -3.97
CA GLU A 176 -11.51 -32.83 -5.19
C GLU A 176 -12.91 -33.34 -4.86
N ASN A 177 -13.93 -32.65 -5.35
CA ASN A 177 -15.29 -33.14 -5.58
C ASN A 177 -15.89 -32.29 -6.71
#